data_AF-A0A950A468-F1
#
_entry.id   AF-A0A950A468-F1
#
_cell.length_a   1.000
_cell.length_b   1.000
_cell.length_c   1.000
_cell.angle_alpha   90.00
_cell.angle_beta   90.00
_cell.angle_gamma   90.00
#
_symmetry.space_group_name_H-M   'P 1'
#
loop_
_entity.id
_entity.type
_entity.pdbx_description
1 polymer ?
#
loop_
_entity_poly.entity_id
_entity_poly.type
_entity_poly.pdbx_seq_one_letter_code
_entity_poly.pdbx_strand_id
1 'polypeptide(L)'
;PELFITDATIKPYSQAYSSWRENYIILHQNIFDADYRKNLDVDSFMLGHELGAIRLGHTAVNNEILLTYISAIKWLANPLERVRVFSRDRYGAHLAPKGFRGLLIFATGRRLMDDVNIEAYLEEMRRYGSIWSFVNTFVEPRPQVLLRMQQLRAAGFRYQPR
;
A
#
# COMPACT_ATOMS: atom_id res chain seq x y z
N PRO A 1 -7.18 15.01 -8.67
CA PRO A 1 -5.99 15.36 -7.87
C PRO A 1 -4.85 15.72 -8.82
N GLU A 2 -3.99 16.63 -8.41
CA GLU A 2 -2.76 16.95 -9.14
C GLU A 2 -1.69 15.89 -8.89
N LEU A 3 -0.84 15.63 -9.88
CA LEU A 3 0.21 14.61 -9.81
C LEU A 3 1.58 15.28 -9.90
N PHE A 4 2.44 14.99 -8.93
CA PHE A 4 3.80 15.49 -8.86
C PHE A 4 4.79 14.32 -8.84
N ILE A 5 5.95 14.52 -9.46
CA ILE A 5 7.07 13.58 -9.43
C ILE A 5 8.24 14.26 -8.71
N THR A 6 8.87 13.55 -7.78
CA THR A 6 9.99 14.08 -7.01
C THR A 6 11.18 13.13 -7.00
N ASP A 7 12.38 13.71 -7.01
CA ASP A 7 13.64 13.05 -6.69
C ASP A 7 14.00 13.18 -5.20
N ALA A 8 13.37 14.11 -4.49
CA ALA A 8 13.62 14.29 -3.06
C ALA A 8 13.15 13.07 -2.25
N THR A 9 13.87 12.78 -1.16
CA THR A 9 13.68 11.61 -0.29
C THR A 9 12.35 11.66 0.48
N ILE A 10 11.22 11.40 -0.20
CA ILE A 10 10.01 10.98 0.47
C ILE A 10 10.21 9.54 0.97
N LYS A 11 9.97 9.30 2.27
CA LYS A 11 10.11 7.97 2.88
C LYS A 11 9.33 6.88 2.13
N PRO A 12 8.06 7.11 1.72
CA PRO A 12 7.34 6.17 0.88
C PRO A 12 7.54 6.46 -0.62
N TYR A 13 7.53 5.41 -1.44
CA TYR A 13 7.59 5.53 -2.90
C TYR A 13 6.44 6.36 -3.49
N SER A 14 5.25 6.29 -2.91
CA SER A 14 4.09 7.10 -3.29
C SER A 14 3.39 7.65 -2.05
N GLN A 15 2.83 8.85 -2.15
CA GLN A 15 2.01 9.40 -1.09
C GLN A 15 0.96 10.39 -1.62
N ALA A 16 -0.29 10.17 -1.22
CA ALA A 16 -1.37 11.13 -1.35
C ALA A 16 -1.42 12.10 -0.17
N TYR A 17 -1.85 13.32 -0.49
CA TYR A 17 -2.10 14.38 0.46
C TYR A 17 -3.36 15.15 0.06
N SER A 18 -3.99 15.76 1.05
CA SER A 18 -5.10 16.70 0.81
C SER A 18 -4.86 17.98 1.59
N SER A 19 -5.11 19.10 0.93
CA SER A 19 -5.33 20.40 1.55
C SER A 19 -6.83 20.69 1.58
N TRP A 20 -7.23 21.82 2.17
CA TRP A 20 -8.63 22.26 2.26
C TRP A 20 -9.33 22.40 0.91
N ARG A 21 -8.58 22.66 -0.17
CA ARG A 21 -9.14 22.89 -1.52
C ARG A 21 -8.65 21.91 -2.57
N GLU A 22 -7.46 21.34 -2.37
CA GLU A 22 -6.77 20.58 -3.41
C GLU A 22 -6.29 19.23 -2.90
N ASN A 23 -6.28 18.25 -3.79
CA ASN A 23 -5.75 16.91 -3.53
C ASN A 23 -4.55 16.68 -4.45
N TYR A 24 -3.46 16.18 -3.90
CA TYR A 24 -2.24 15.94 -4.66
C TYR A 24 -1.65 14.56 -4.35
N ILE A 25 -1.06 13.95 -5.38
CA ILE A 25 -0.34 12.67 -5.28
C ILE A 25 1.11 12.97 -5.66
N ILE A 26 2.04 12.54 -4.81
CA ILE A 26 3.47 12.65 -5.05
C ILE A 26 4.02 11.24 -5.29
N LEU A 27 4.72 11.06 -6.41
CA LEU A 27 5.43 9.84 -6.75
C LEU A 27 6.94 10.06 -6.71
N HIS A 28 7.66 9.12 -6.13
CA HIS A 28 9.11 9.09 -6.18
C HIS A 28 9.56 8.58 -7.55
N GLN A 29 10.54 9.24 -8.16
CA GLN A 29 11.09 8.82 -9.45
C GLN A 29 11.60 7.37 -9.47
N ASN A 30 12.06 6.85 -8.32
CA ASN A 30 12.59 5.49 -8.18
C ASN A 30 11.54 4.39 -8.33
N ILE A 31 10.25 4.73 -8.45
CA ILE A 31 9.22 3.79 -8.87
C ILE A 31 9.38 3.44 -10.34
N PHE A 32 9.70 4.44 -11.17
CA PHE A 32 9.72 4.28 -12.61
C PHE A 32 10.99 3.57 -13.06
N ASP A 33 10.82 2.67 -14.01
CA ASP A 33 11.91 2.02 -14.72
C ASP A 33 12.26 2.81 -15.98
N ALA A 34 13.46 2.59 -16.53
CA ALA A 34 13.85 3.16 -17.82
C ALA A 34 12.87 2.73 -18.93
N ASP A 35 12.36 1.49 -18.85
CA ASP A 35 11.21 1.03 -19.63
C ASP A 35 9.93 1.08 -18.78
N TYR A 36 9.28 2.25 -18.76
CA TYR A 36 8.03 2.46 -18.01
C TYR A 36 6.92 1.46 -18.40
N ARG A 37 6.93 0.91 -19.62
CA ARG A 37 5.87 -0.01 -20.09
C ARG A 37 5.90 -1.35 -19.39
N LYS A 38 7.09 -1.76 -18.94
CA LYS A 38 7.34 -3.02 -18.24
C LYS A 38 6.54 -3.11 -16.93
N ASN A 39 6.36 -1.98 -16.23
CA ASN A 39 5.77 -1.95 -14.88
C ASN A 39 4.54 -1.06 -14.75
N LEU A 40 3.87 -0.77 -15.87
CA LEU A 40 2.61 -0.01 -15.86
C LEU A 40 1.57 -0.60 -14.90
N ASP A 41 1.55 -1.91 -14.69
CA ASP A 41 0.66 -2.56 -13.73
C ASP A 41 0.97 -2.13 -12.28
N VAL A 42 2.25 -2.03 -11.93
CA VAL A 42 2.74 -1.57 -10.62
C VAL A 42 2.40 -0.12 -10.41
N ASP A 43 2.74 0.73 -11.39
CA ASP A 43 2.52 2.17 -11.34
C ASP A 43 1.03 2.47 -11.22
N SER A 44 0.20 1.78 -12.01
CA SER A 44 -1.26 1.88 -11.95
C SER A 44 -1.81 1.46 -10.60
N PHE A 45 -1.27 0.40 -9.99
CA PHE A 45 -1.67 -0.02 -8.66
C PHE A 45 -1.28 0.99 -7.58
N MET A 46 -0.06 1.53 -7.61
CA MET A 46 0.37 2.55 -6.64
C MET A 46 -0.47 3.82 -6.77
N LEU A 47 -0.71 4.28 -7.98
CA LEU A 47 -1.61 5.40 -8.25
C LEU A 47 -3.04 5.12 -7.75
N GLY A 48 -3.58 3.94 -8.04
CA GLY A 48 -4.90 3.54 -7.55
C GLY A 48 -4.98 3.47 -6.02
N HIS A 49 -3.91 3.01 -5.37
CA HIS A 49 -3.79 2.93 -3.92
C HIS A 49 -3.80 4.34 -3.28
N GLU A 50 -3.07 5.30 -3.86
CA GLU A 50 -3.08 6.70 -3.41
C GLU A 50 -4.40 7.42 -3.73
N LEU A 51 -5.00 7.15 -4.90
CA LEU A 51 -6.34 7.64 -5.23
C LEU A 51 -7.39 7.13 -4.24
N GLY A 52 -7.27 5.89 -3.78
CA GLY A 52 -8.11 5.33 -2.73
C GLY A 52 -7.98 6.10 -1.42
N ALA A 53 -6.78 6.52 -1.05
CA ALA A 53 -6.56 7.33 0.16
C ALA A 53 -7.33 8.66 0.10
N ILE A 54 -7.32 9.32 -1.06
CA ILE A 54 -8.08 10.56 -1.29
C ILE A 54 -9.58 10.28 -1.28
N ARG A 55 -10.03 9.27 -2.04
CA ARG A 55 -11.47 9.00 -2.23
C ARG A 55 -12.17 8.52 -0.96
N LEU A 56 -11.46 7.80 -0.11
CA LEU A 56 -11.92 7.37 1.21
C LEU A 56 -11.77 8.48 2.26
N GLY A 57 -11.26 9.65 1.88
CA GLY A 57 -11.05 10.79 2.76
C GLY A 57 -9.97 10.54 3.81
N HIS A 58 -9.10 9.54 3.63
CA HIS A 58 -8.04 9.23 4.59
C HIS A 58 -7.04 10.37 4.70
N THR A 59 -6.82 11.13 3.63
CA THR A 59 -5.89 12.28 3.63
C THR A 59 -6.56 13.59 4.05
N ALA A 60 -7.88 13.60 4.28
CA ALA A 60 -8.61 14.81 4.64
C ALA A 60 -8.24 15.25 6.07
N VAL A 61 -8.02 16.56 6.26
CA VAL A 61 -7.65 17.15 7.54
C VAL A 61 -8.60 16.75 8.67
N ASN A 62 -9.91 16.78 8.41
CA ASN A 62 -10.92 16.41 9.40
C ASN A 62 -10.81 14.93 9.82
N ASN A 63 -10.45 14.04 8.89
CA ASN A 63 -10.26 12.63 9.19
C ASN A 63 -8.99 12.41 10.00
N GLU A 64 -7.89 13.09 9.66
CA GLU A 64 -6.64 13.02 10.43
C GLU A 64 -6.81 13.55 11.88
N ILE A 65 -7.60 14.63 12.07
CA ILE A 65 -7.95 15.15 13.40
C ILE A 65 -8.78 14.12 14.18
N LEU A 66 -9.83 13.57 13.56
CA LEU A 66 -10.69 12.57 14.18
C LEU A 66 -9.90 11.31 14.56
N LEU A 67 -9.04 10.85 13.65
CA LEU A 67 -8.15 9.73 13.85
C LEU A 67 -7.19 9.98 15.01
N THR A 68 -6.61 11.17 15.12
CA THR A 68 -5.73 11.55 16.24
C THR A 68 -6.47 11.43 17.57
N TYR A 69 -7.72 11.89 17.63
CA TYR A 69 -8.55 11.80 18.83
C TYR A 69 -8.92 10.35 19.18
N ILE A 70 -9.33 9.55 18.19
CA ILE A 70 -9.68 8.13 18.38
C ILE A 70 -8.44 7.30 18.74
N SER A 71 -7.28 7.64 18.17
CA SER A 71 -6.02 6.95 18.43
C SER A 71 -5.47 7.19 19.83
N ALA A 72 -5.98 8.19 20.56
CA ALA A 72 -5.72 8.33 22.00
C ALA A 72 -6.23 7.12 22.78
N ILE A 73 -7.24 6.40 22.25
CA ILE A 73 -7.69 5.13 22.81
C ILE A 73 -6.75 4.03 22.30
N LYS A 74 -5.84 3.59 23.18
CA LYS A 74 -4.74 2.65 22.87
C LYS A 74 -5.14 1.41 22.06
N TRP A 75 -6.36 0.91 22.24
CA TRP A 75 -6.83 -0.32 21.58
C TRP A 75 -7.47 -0.09 20.20
N LEU A 76 -7.82 1.16 19.86
CA LEU A 76 -8.50 1.50 18.60
C LEU A 76 -7.56 2.05 17.52
N ALA A 77 -6.39 2.59 17.90
CA ALA A 77 -5.41 3.15 16.97
C ALA A 77 -4.97 2.13 15.89
N ASN A 78 -4.44 0.98 16.32
CA ASN A 78 -3.88 -0.01 15.40
C ASN A 78 -4.93 -0.68 14.49
N PRO A 79 -6.11 -1.10 14.98
CA PRO A 79 -7.17 -1.60 14.10
C PRO A 79 -7.64 -0.59 13.05
N LEU A 80 -7.77 0.68 13.43
CA LEU A 80 -8.25 1.71 12.52
C LEU A 80 -7.23 1.99 11.40
N GLU A 81 -5.95 2.09 11.74
CA GLU A 81 -4.86 2.19 10.77
C GLU A 81 -4.83 0.99 9.81
N ARG A 82 -5.02 -0.23 10.32
CA ARG A 82 -5.13 -1.42 9.47
C ARG A 82 -6.28 -1.36 8.49
N VAL A 83 -7.46 -0.92 8.94
CA VAL A 83 -8.62 -0.75 8.06
C VAL A 83 -8.29 0.26 6.95
N ARG A 84 -7.62 1.37 7.28
CA ARG A 84 -7.18 2.36 6.28
C ARG A 84 -6.24 1.75 5.26
N VAL A 85 -5.23 0.99 5.71
CA VAL A 85 -4.27 0.31 4.83
C VAL A 85 -4.96 -0.69 3.91
N PHE A 86 -5.76 -1.61 4.45
CA PHE A 86 -6.46 -2.62 3.64
C PHE A 86 -7.48 -2.02 2.68
N SER A 87 -8.15 -0.94 3.08
CA SER A 87 -9.11 -0.25 2.20
C SER A 87 -8.40 0.40 1.01
N ARG A 88 -7.23 1.02 1.23
CA ARG A 88 -6.39 1.56 0.15
C ARG A 88 -5.87 0.46 -0.77
N ASP A 89 -5.42 -0.67 -0.21
CA ASP A 89 -4.96 -1.82 -0.98
C ASP A 89 -6.05 -2.38 -1.88
N ARG A 90 -7.27 -2.54 -1.36
CA ARG A 90 -8.42 -2.98 -2.14
C ARG A 90 -8.78 -1.99 -3.23
N TYR A 91 -8.69 -0.69 -2.95
CA TYR A 91 -8.96 0.35 -3.96
C TYR A 91 -7.95 0.29 -5.11
N GLY A 92 -6.66 0.19 -4.78
CA GLY A 92 -5.59 0.00 -5.77
C GLY A 92 -5.76 -1.29 -6.57
N ALA A 93 -6.09 -2.40 -5.92
CA ALA A 93 -6.35 -3.68 -6.58
C ALA A 93 -7.62 -3.66 -7.44
N HIS A 94 -8.63 -2.87 -7.08
CA HIS A 94 -9.83 -2.75 -7.90
C HIS A 94 -9.56 -1.98 -9.20
N LEU A 95 -8.77 -0.91 -9.13
CA LEU A 95 -8.38 -0.11 -10.30
C LEU A 95 -7.31 -0.80 -11.16
N ALA A 96 -6.39 -1.55 -10.54
CA ALA A 96 -5.35 -2.31 -11.21
C ALA A 96 -5.25 -3.74 -10.66
N PRO A 97 -6.17 -4.65 -11.05
CA PRO A 97 -6.24 -6.02 -10.50
C PRO A 97 -4.97 -6.85 -10.70
N LYS A 98 -4.27 -6.63 -11.81
CA LYS A 98 -3.02 -7.32 -12.13
C LYS A 98 -1.80 -6.73 -11.41
N GLY A 99 -1.94 -5.52 -10.87
CA GLY A 99 -0.85 -4.68 -10.39
C GLY A 99 -0.53 -4.81 -8.90
N PHE A 100 -1.26 -5.62 -8.13
CA PHE A 100 -1.01 -5.68 -6.67
C PHE A 100 0.37 -6.21 -6.29
N ARG A 101 1.12 -6.81 -7.23
CA ARG A 101 2.56 -7.07 -7.05
C ARG A 101 3.34 -5.81 -6.68
N GLY A 102 2.82 -4.62 -7.00
CA GLY A 102 3.35 -3.33 -6.55
C GLY A 102 3.45 -3.18 -5.05
N LEU A 103 2.73 -3.97 -4.24
CA LEU A 103 2.96 -4.01 -2.79
C LEU A 103 4.38 -4.48 -2.41
N LEU A 104 5.04 -5.29 -3.25
CA LEU A 104 6.41 -5.75 -3.01
C LEU A 104 7.41 -4.61 -2.97
N ILE A 105 7.15 -3.50 -3.65
CA ILE A 105 8.05 -2.35 -3.65
C ILE A 105 8.31 -1.83 -2.23
N PHE A 106 7.34 -1.98 -1.32
CA PHE A 106 7.49 -1.60 0.08
C PHE A 106 8.33 -2.57 0.91
N ALA A 107 8.52 -3.81 0.45
CA ALA A 107 9.30 -4.83 1.14
C ALA A 107 10.72 -4.97 0.57
N THR A 108 10.84 -5.00 -0.76
CA THR A 108 12.10 -5.32 -1.46
C THR A 108 12.72 -4.12 -2.16
N GLY A 109 11.98 -3.00 -2.25
CA GLY A 109 12.31 -1.90 -3.13
C GLY A 109 12.10 -2.26 -4.60
N ARG A 110 12.21 -1.25 -5.47
CA ARG A 110 11.95 -1.40 -6.92
C ARG A 110 12.90 -2.38 -7.60
N ARG A 111 14.20 -2.32 -7.29
CA ARG A 111 15.24 -3.11 -7.99
C ARG A 111 15.05 -4.62 -7.85
N LEU A 112 14.74 -5.09 -6.65
CA LEU A 112 14.61 -6.53 -6.37
C LEU A 112 13.20 -7.05 -6.66
N MET A 113 12.23 -6.17 -6.90
CA MET A 113 10.83 -6.57 -7.09
C MET A 113 10.65 -7.52 -8.29
N ASP A 114 11.42 -7.32 -9.36
CA ASP A 114 11.32 -8.15 -10.57
C ASP A 114 11.92 -9.56 -10.37
N ASP A 115 12.78 -9.74 -9.36
CA ASP A 115 13.44 -11.02 -9.03
C ASP A 115 12.65 -11.83 -7.98
N VAL A 116 11.60 -11.26 -7.40
CA VAL A 116 10.81 -11.92 -6.35
C VAL A 116 9.76 -12.84 -6.97
N ASN A 117 9.87 -14.13 -6.65
CA ASN A 117 8.81 -15.08 -6.93
C ASN A 117 7.64 -14.87 -5.95
N ILE A 118 6.57 -14.22 -6.43
CA ILE A 118 5.39 -13.88 -5.63
C ILE A 118 4.71 -15.13 -5.04
N GLU A 119 4.64 -16.23 -5.78
CA GLU A 119 4.00 -17.45 -5.26
C GLU A 119 4.83 -18.08 -4.14
N ALA A 120 6.16 -18.15 -4.31
CA ALA A 120 7.07 -18.62 -3.26
C ALA A 120 7.02 -17.71 -2.02
N TYR A 121 6.98 -16.38 -2.21
CA TYR A 121 6.84 -15.40 -1.14
C TYR A 121 5.52 -15.60 -0.37
N LEU A 122 4.40 -15.83 -1.06
CA LEU A 122 3.10 -16.12 -0.44
C LEU A 122 3.05 -17.48 0.25
N GLU A 123 3.78 -18.47 -0.25
CA GLU A 123 3.95 -19.78 0.38
C GLU A 123 4.78 -19.73 1.66
N GLU A 124 5.80 -18.87 1.70
CA GLU A 124 6.67 -18.69 2.87
C GLU A 124 5.87 -18.29 4.11
N MET A 125 4.84 -17.45 3.97
CA MET A 125 3.95 -17.11 5.09
C MET A 125 3.22 -18.32 5.68
N ARG A 126 2.82 -19.28 4.84
CA ARG A 126 2.14 -20.49 5.32
C ARG A 126 3.07 -21.32 6.21
N ARG A 127 4.39 -21.21 6.02
CA ARG A 127 5.41 -21.89 6.82
C ARG A 127 5.81 -21.10 8.07
N TYR A 128 5.88 -19.76 7.99
CA TYR A 128 6.28 -18.88 9.10
C TYR A 128 5.13 -18.25 9.89
N GLY A 129 3.88 -18.65 9.63
CA GLY A 129 2.65 -18.20 10.30
C GLY A 129 2.50 -18.69 11.75
N SER A 130 3.60 -18.85 12.46
CA SER A 130 3.61 -19.17 13.88
C SER A 130 3.20 -17.93 14.69
N ILE A 131 2.82 -18.15 15.94
CA ILE A 131 2.21 -17.21 16.89
C ILE A 131 2.90 -15.83 16.97
N TRP A 132 4.20 -15.74 16.69
CA TRP A 132 4.96 -14.49 16.68
C TRP A 132 4.51 -13.48 15.63
N SER A 133 4.10 -13.94 14.45
CA SER A 133 3.55 -13.07 13.40
C SER A 133 2.22 -12.45 13.83
N PHE A 134 1.40 -13.20 14.59
CA PHE A 134 0.16 -12.71 15.17
C PHE A 134 0.43 -11.67 16.26
N VAL A 135 1.37 -11.93 17.17
CA VAL A 135 1.77 -10.97 18.22
C VAL A 135 2.33 -9.69 17.61
N ASN A 136 3.20 -9.80 16.60
CA ASN A 136 3.77 -8.64 15.92
C ASN A 136 2.68 -7.80 15.22
N THR A 137 1.62 -8.45 14.75
CA THR A 137 0.45 -7.76 14.20
C THR A 137 -0.20 -6.86 15.26
N PHE A 138 -0.29 -7.23 16.53
CA PHE A 138 -0.89 -6.33 17.55
C PHE A 138 -0.06 -5.09 17.83
N VAL A 139 1.27 -5.20 17.74
CA VAL A 139 2.20 -4.12 18.08
C VAL A 139 2.39 -3.15 16.92
N GLU A 140 2.51 -3.66 15.68
CA GLU A 140 2.79 -2.83 14.51
C GLU A 140 1.50 -2.21 13.95
N PRO A 141 1.39 -0.87 13.83
CA PRO A 141 0.22 -0.20 13.28
C PRO A 141 0.02 -0.50 11.79
N ARG A 142 1.12 -0.67 11.04
CA ARG A 142 1.09 -1.01 9.61
C ARG A 142 1.28 -2.51 9.38
N PRO A 143 0.29 -3.21 8.78
CA PRO A 143 0.42 -4.64 8.52
C PRO A 143 1.54 -4.90 7.50
N GLN A 144 2.25 -6.01 7.71
CA GLN A 144 3.31 -6.46 6.81
C GLN A 144 2.80 -6.64 5.38
N VAL A 145 3.66 -6.39 4.38
CA VAL A 145 3.34 -6.51 2.95
C VAL A 145 2.73 -7.87 2.62
N LEU A 146 3.29 -8.94 3.19
CA LEU A 146 2.85 -10.31 2.98
C LEU A 146 1.38 -10.53 3.41
N LEU A 147 0.98 -10.00 4.57
CA LEU A 147 -0.40 -10.05 5.04
C LEU A 147 -1.34 -9.24 4.13
N ARG A 148 -0.90 -8.07 3.67
CA ARG A 148 -1.66 -7.22 2.73
C ARG A 148 -1.94 -7.96 1.41
N MET A 149 -0.93 -8.62 0.85
CA MET A 149 -1.07 -9.42 -0.36
C MET A 149 -2.01 -10.62 -0.16
N GLN A 150 -1.95 -11.30 0.99
CA GLN A 150 -2.89 -12.37 1.30
C GLN A 150 -4.33 -11.89 1.40
N GLN A 151 -4.57 -10.73 2.03
CA GLN A 151 -5.91 -10.14 2.13
C GLN A 151 -6.48 -9.83 0.74
N LEU A 152 -5.64 -9.37 -0.19
CA LEU A 152 -6.05 -9.17 -1.58
C LEU A 152 -6.33 -10.51 -2.28
N ARG A 153 -5.50 -11.53 -2.08
CA ARG A 153 -5.72 -12.88 -2.63
C ARG A 153 -7.02 -13.51 -2.12
N ALA A 154 -7.29 -13.37 -0.82
CA ALA A 154 -8.53 -13.82 -0.18
C ALA A 154 -9.76 -13.06 -0.71
N ALA A 155 -9.60 -11.77 -1.06
CA ALA A 155 -10.63 -10.99 -1.72
C ALA A 155 -10.81 -11.31 -3.22
N GLY A 156 -10.05 -12.26 -3.77
CA GLY A 156 -10.17 -12.74 -5.15
C GLY A 156 -9.20 -12.11 -6.15
N PHE A 157 -8.36 -11.16 -5.74
CA PHE A 157 -7.35 -10.59 -6.61
C PHE A 157 -6.19 -11.58 -6.84
N ARG A 158 -5.80 -11.80 -8.09
CA ARG A 158 -4.71 -12.73 -8.44
C ARG A 158 -3.66 -12.05 -9.30
N TYR A 159 -2.40 -12.31 -8.98
CA TYR A 159 -1.30 -11.84 -9.79
C TYR A 159 -1.31 -12.65 -11.08
N GLN A 160 -1.22 -11.95 -12.20
CA GLN A 160 -1.06 -12.57 -13.51
C GLN A 160 0.27 -12.06 -14.06
N PRO A 161 1.32 -12.88 -14.08
CA PRO A 161 2.53 -12.51 -14.80
C PRO A 161 2.17 -12.30 -16.27
N ARG A 162 2.75 -11.26 -16.88
CA ARG A 162 2.68 -11.05 -18.34
C ARG A 162 3.57 -12.07 -19.04
#